data_AF-A0AAE9ZVY0-F1
#
_entry.id   AF-A0AAE9ZVY0-F1
#
_cell.length_a   1.000
_cell.length_b   1.000
_cell.length_c   1.000
_cell.angle_alpha   90.00
_cell.angle_beta   90.00
_cell.angle_gamma   90.00
#
_symmetry.space_group_name_H-M   'P 1'
#
loop_
_entity.id
_entity.type
_entity.pdbx_description
1 polymer ?
#
loop_
_entity_poly.entity_id
_entity_poly.type
_entity_poly.pdbx_seq_one_letter_code
_entity_poly.pdbx_strand_id
1 'polypeptide(L)'
;MALIEEADARSADVMRLRVELYHQSKQWRRLAMAGESLADLAPEEEQGWISWAYALRELERVADAQDVLWRAEPAHGKTSAVLHYNLACYACLLGDLKEAKRRLAMAVKMDDEFESSAWDDPDLAALRSDGEAGNDVKES
;
A
#
# COMPACT_ATOMS: atom_id res chain seq x y z
N MET A 1 18.50 -24.53 24.69
CA MET A 1 17.63 -24.04 23.59
C MET A 1 16.82 -22.91 24.18
N ALA A 2 17.29 -21.67 24.06
CA ALA A 2 16.68 -20.53 24.72
C ALA A 2 15.33 -20.24 24.05
N LEU A 3 14.25 -20.45 24.81
CA LEU A 3 12.93 -19.91 24.47
C LEU A 3 13.10 -18.39 24.40
N ILE A 4 12.85 -17.83 23.22
CA ILE A 4 12.66 -16.38 23.08
C ILE A 4 11.52 -16.04 24.04
N GLU A 5 11.75 -15.17 25.03
CA GLU A 5 10.70 -14.75 25.94
C GLU A 5 9.55 -14.14 25.12
N GLU A 6 8.28 -14.36 25.51
CA GLU A 6 7.13 -13.92 24.71
C GLU A 6 7.14 -12.40 24.42
N ALA A 7 7.78 -11.62 25.29
CA ALA A 7 8.03 -10.19 25.12
C ALA A 7 8.97 -9.90 23.94
N ASP A 8 10.06 -10.66 23.78
CA ASP A 8 10.99 -10.53 22.66
C ASP A 8 10.35 -10.98 21.34
N ALA A 9 9.47 -11.98 21.40
CA ALA A 9 8.75 -12.49 20.23
C ALA A 9 7.71 -11.49 19.66
N ARG A 10 7.42 -10.41 20.40
CA ARG A 10 6.50 -9.32 20.02
C ARG A 10 7.18 -7.95 19.97
N SER A 11 8.51 -7.89 19.92
CA SER A 11 9.21 -6.62 19.69
C SER A 11 9.00 -6.14 18.25
N ALA A 12 9.14 -4.82 18.03
CA ALA A 12 9.09 -4.23 16.68
C ALA A 12 10.16 -4.82 15.76
N ASP A 13 11.37 -5.10 16.28
CA ASP A 13 12.46 -5.74 15.53
C ASP A 13 12.05 -7.12 14.98
N VAL A 14 11.42 -7.95 15.81
CA VAL A 14 10.95 -9.27 15.38
C VAL A 14 9.81 -9.14 14.37
N MET A 15 8.93 -8.16 14.54
CA MET A 15 7.84 -7.94 13.58
C MET A 15 8.36 -7.43 12.23
N ARG A 16 9.37 -6.56 12.20
CA ARG A 16 10.05 -6.15 10.94
C ARG A 16 10.59 -7.36 10.17
N LEU A 17 11.35 -8.22 10.83
CA LEU A 17 11.87 -9.44 10.20
C LEU A 17 10.77 -10.38 9.70
N ARG A 18 9.68 -10.51 10.46
CA ARG A 18 8.52 -11.32 10.04
C ARG A 18 7.79 -10.72 8.85
N VAL A 19 7.60 -9.40 8.83
CA VAL A 19 7.01 -8.68 7.70
C VAL A 19 7.82 -8.97 6.43
N GLU A 20 9.14 -8.79 6.46
CA GLU A 20 10.01 -9.05 5.31
C GLU A 20 9.92 -10.52 4.86
N LEU A 21 10.04 -11.46 5.79
CA LEU A 21 9.98 -12.88 5.51
C LEU A 21 8.63 -13.30 4.90
N TYR A 22 7.52 -12.86 5.49
CA TYR A 22 6.18 -13.22 5.04
C TYR A 22 5.82 -12.53 3.73
N HIS A 23 6.32 -11.33 3.47
CA HIS A 23 6.20 -10.65 2.19
C HIS A 23 6.91 -11.42 1.08
N GLN A 24 8.20 -11.76 1.28
CA GLN A 24 8.99 -12.51 0.30
C GLN A 24 8.41 -13.91 0.03
N SER A 25 7.87 -14.56 1.06
CA SER A 25 7.26 -15.90 0.94
C SER A 25 5.77 -15.89 0.58
N LYS A 26 5.20 -14.71 0.28
CA LYS A 26 3.79 -14.54 -0.11
C LYS A 26 2.77 -15.11 0.88
N GLN A 27 3.11 -15.07 2.16
CA GLN A 27 2.25 -15.57 3.24
C GLN A 27 1.30 -14.48 3.72
N TRP A 28 0.35 -14.08 2.86
CA TRP A 28 -0.45 -12.86 3.03
C TRP A 28 -1.20 -12.75 4.36
N ARG A 29 -1.83 -13.83 4.83
CA ARG A 29 -2.50 -13.80 6.15
C ARG A 29 -1.54 -13.52 7.29
N ARG A 30 -0.33 -14.10 7.24
CA ARG A 30 0.70 -13.88 8.26
C ARG A 30 1.34 -12.49 8.14
N LEU A 31 1.52 -12.02 6.90
CA LEU A 31 1.99 -10.68 6.61
C LEU A 31 1.01 -9.63 7.18
N ALA A 32 -0.29 -9.80 6.97
CA ALA A 32 -1.30 -8.90 7.51
C ALA A 32 -1.23 -8.80 9.04
N MET A 33 -1.16 -9.94 9.73
CA MET A 33 -1.04 -9.98 11.20
C MET A 33 0.26 -9.35 11.71
N ALA A 34 1.39 -9.62 11.04
CA ALA A 34 2.68 -9.06 11.41
C ALA A 34 2.77 -7.55 11.13
N GLY A 35 2.22 -7.10 10.00
CA GLY A 35 2.13 -5.69 9.61
C GLY A 35 1.24 -4.89 10.56
N GLU A 36 0.07 -5.42 10.93
CA GLU A 36 -0.80 -4.84 11.96
C GLU A 36 -0.06 -4.71 13.30
N SER A 37 0.59 -5.79 13.75
CA SER A 37 1.36 -5.76 14.99
C SER A 37 2.50 -4.73 14.94
N LEU A 38 3.20 -4.61 13.81
CA LEU A 38 4.27 -3.62 13.64
C LEU A 38 3.72 -2.19 13.63
N ALA A 39 2.60 -1.96 12.95
CA ALA A 39 1.92 -0.66 12.92
C ALA A 39 1.44 -0.23 14.32
N ASP A 40 1.05 -1.17 15.18
CA ASP A 40 0.67 -0.89 16.56
C ASP A 40 1.89 -0.64 17.48
N LEU A 41 2.99 -1.38 17.27
CA LEU A 41 4.20 -1.30 18.10
C LEU A 41 5.09 -0.11 17.75
N ALA A 42 5.16 0.25 16.47
CA ALA A 42 5.97 1.33 15.92
C ALA A 42 5.14 2.13 14.90
N PRO A 43 4.10 2.88 15.35
CA PRO A 43 3.19 3.60 14.46
C PRO A 43 3.88 4.66 13.59
N GLU A 44 5.05 5.15 14.02
CA GLU A 44 5.93 6.06 13.30
C GLU A 44 6.72 5.41 12.16
N GLU A 45 6.70 4.07 12.04
CA GLU A 45 7.30 3.34 10.92
C GLU A 45 6.22 3.00 9.88
N GLU A 46 6.37 3.50 8.65
CA GLU A 46 5.38 3.22 7.60
C GLU A 46 5.32 1.73 7.19
N GLN A 47 6.41 0.97 7.39
CA GLN A 47 6.55 -0.39 6.87
C GLN A 47 5.46 -1.34 7.37
N GLY A 48 5.03 -1.20 8.64
CA GLY A 48 3.94 -1.99 9.19
C GLY A 48 2.61 -1.71 8.48
N TRP A 49 2.27 -0.43 8.33
CA TRP A 49 1.04 0.02 7.66
C TRP A 49 1.00 -0.39 6.18
N ILE A 50 2.08 -0.14 5.44
CA ILE A 50 2.20 -0.51 4.02
C ILE A 50 2.06 -2.01 3.83
N SER A 51 2.79 -2.81 4.62
CA SER A 51 2.78 -4.27 4.49
C SER A 51 1.44 -4.87 4.87
N TRP A 52 0.77 -4.31 5.88
CA TRP A 52 -0.57 -4.73 6.28
C TRP A 52 -1.58 -4.48 5.16
N ALA A 53 -1.63 -3.27 4.62
CA ALA A 53 -2.54 -2.92 3.54
C ALA A 53 -2.26 -3.73 2.27
N TYR A 54 -0.98 -3.89 1.90
CA TYR A 54 -0.58 -4.70 0.76
C TYR A 54 -1.07 -6.15 0.88
N ALA A 55 -0.88 -6.76 2.06
CA ALA A 55 -1.36 -8.11 2.33
C ALA A 55 -2.89 -8.23 2.24
N LEU A 56 -3.64 -7.22 2.65
CA LEU A 56 -5.09 -7.19 2.52
C LEU A 56 -5.53 -7.10 1.06
N ARG A 57 -4.85 -6.31 0.22
CA ARG A 57 -5.08 -6.29 -1.23
C ARG A 57 -4.85 -7.66 -1.85
N GLU A 58 -3.76 -8.35 -1.50
CA GLU A 58 -3.46 -9.70 -2.00
C GLU A 58 -4.49 -10.75 -1.53
N LEU A 59 -5.23 -10.45 -0.46
CA LEU A 59 -6.35 -11.25 0.04
C LEU A 59 -7.70 -10.79 -0.52
N GLU A 60 -7.71 -9.95 -1.55
CA GLU A 60 -8.90 -9.38 -2.20
C GLU A 60 -9.78 -8.52 -1.27
N ARG A 61 -9.19 -8.01 -0.17
CA ARG A 61 -9.85 -7.14 0.82
C ARG A 61 -9.45 -5.68 0.59
N VAL A 62 -9.70 -5.19 -0.62
CA VAL A 62 -9.21 -3.87 -1.08
C VAL A 62 -9.78 -2.70 -0.26
N ALA A 63 -11.05 -2.75 0.12
CA ALA A 63 -11.65 -1.72 0.98
C ALA A 63 -10.95 -1.65 2.36
N ASP A 64 -10.71 -2.80 2.98
CA ASP A 64 -9.99 -2.87 4.26
C ASP A 64 -8.54 -2.37 4.11
N ALA A 65 -7.88 -2.68 2.99
CA ALA A 65 -6.54 -2.18 2.68
C ALA A 65 -6.51 -0.65 2.58
N GLN A 66 -7.52 -0.05 1.95
CA GLN A 66 -7.68 1.40 1.83
C GLN A 66 -7.91 2.04 3.21
N ASP A 67 -8.76 1.47 4.05
CA ASP A 67 -9.02 1.96 5.41
C ASP A 67 -7.76 1.96 6.28
N VAL A 68 -6.91 0.92 6.15
CA VAL A 68 -5.62 0.85 6.85
C VAL A 68 -4.71 2.02 6.45
N LEU A 69 -4.61 2.32 5.15
CA LEU A 69 -3.74 3.43 4.71
C LEU A 69 -4.33 4.81 5.01
N TRP A 70 -5.65 4.97 5.03
CA TRP A 70 -6.26 6.21 5.54
C TRP A 70 -5.98 6.45 7.02
N ARG A 71 -5.89 5.38 7.84
CA ARG A 71 -5.46 5.51 9.24
C ARG A 71 -3.99 5.93 9.37
N ALA A 72 -3.14 5.46 8.45
CA ALA A 72 -1.71 5.81 8.41
C ALA A 72 -1.44 7.22 7.86
N GLU A 73 -2.31 7.71 6.97
CA GLU A 73 -2.11 8.94 6.21
C GLU A 73 -1.82 10.18 7.08
N PRO A 74 -2.49 10.44 8.22
CA PRO A 74 -2.19 11.61 9.06
C PRO A 74 -0.74 11.68 9.54
N ALA A 75 -0.11 10.52 9.76
CA ALA A 75 1.28 10.43 10.19
C ALA A 75 2.26 10.42 9.00
N HIS A 76 1.92 9.68 7.94
CA HIS A 76 2.86 9.33 6.87
C HIS A 76 2.62 10.04 5.54
N GLY A 77 1.45 10.65 5.34
CA GLY A 77 1.03 11.19 4.05
C GLY A 77 1.85 12.37 3.52
N LYS A 78 2.75 12.95 4.32
CA LYS A 78 3.68 14.00 3.86
C LYS A 78 5.04 13.47 3.43
N THR A 79 5.37 12.23 3.77
CA THR A 79 6.71 11.65 3.60
C THR A 79 6.69 10.35 2.80
N SER A 80 5.55 9.65 2.74
CA SER A 80 5.42 8.35 2.09
C SER A 80 4.82 8.47 0.69
N ALA A 81 5.66 8.35 -0.34
CA ALA A 81 5.21 8.21 -1.72
C ALA A 81 4.48 6.86 -1.93
N VAL A 82 5.01 5.79 -1.32
CA VAL A 82 4.45 4.43 -1.38
C VAL A 82 3.02 4.38 -0.84
N LEU A 83 2.71 5.10 0.24
CA LEU A 83 1.36 5.20 0.79
C LEU A 83 0.38 5.76 -0.24
N HIS A 84 0.75 6.87 -0.90
CA HIS A 84 -0.12 7.46 -1.93
C HIS A 84 -0.25 6.57 -3.15
N TYR A 85 0.82 5.89 -3.55
CA TYR A 85 0.77 4.96 -4.66
C TYR A 85 -0.21 3.82 -4.39
N ASN A 86 -0.11 3.16 -3.23
CA ASN A 86 -1.04 2.09 -2.85
C ASN A 86 -2.49 2.60 -2.72
N LEU A 87 -2.71 3.79 -2.14
CA LEU A 87 -4.05 4.40 -2.11
C LEU A 87 -4.59 4.68 -3.52
N ALA A 88 -3.74 5.02 -4.49
CA ALA A 88 -4.14 5.17 -5.88
C ALA A 88 -4.61 3.84 -6.48
N CYS A 89 -3.82 2.78 -6.29
CA CYS A 89 -4.16 1.42 -6.74
C CYS A 89 -5.50 0.96 -6.16
N TYR A 90 -5.70 1.12 -4.85
CA TYR A 90 -6.92 0.67 -4.20
C TYR A 90 -8.14 1.49 -4.60
N ALA A 91 -8.01 2.81 -4.71
CA ALA A 91 -9.08 3.66 -5.24
C ALA A 91 -9.47 3.26 -6.66
N CYS A 92 -8.48 2.93 -7.52
CA CYS A 92 -8.72 2.49 -8.89
C CYS A 92 -9.47 1.15 -8.93
N LEU A 93 -9.03 0.16 -8.14
CA LEU A 93 -9.70 -1.14 -8.01
C LEU A 93 -11.14 -1.02 -7.49
N LEU A 94 -11.42 -0.02 -6.64
CA LEU A 94 -12.75 0.28 -6.13
C LEU A 94 -13.59 1.17 -7.06
N GLY A 95 -13.03 1.58 -8.20
CA GLY A 95 -13.72 2.40 -9.21
C GLY A 95 -13.73 3.91 -8.95
N ASP A 96 -13.06 4.39 -7.89
CA ASP A 96 -12.88 5.83 -7.66
C ASP A 96 -11.67 6.36 -8.45
N LEU A 97 -11.85 6.47 -9.77
CA LEU A 97 -10.80 6.92 -10.69
C LEU A 97 -10.35 8.37 -10.41
N LYS A 98 -11.21 9.18 -9.81
CA LYS A 98 -10.88 10.57 -9.47
C LYS A 98 -9.88 10.59 -8.32
N GLU A 99 -10.14 9.83 -7.25
CA GLU A 99 -9.21 9.72 -6.13
C GLU A 99 -7.93 9.01 -6.57
N ALA A 100 -8.02 7.96 -7.39
CA ALA A 100 -6.85 7.27 -7.94
C ALA A 100 -5.91 8.23 -8.69
N LYS A 101 -6.44 9.07 -9.59
CA LYS A 101 -5.66 10.12 -10.30
C LYS A 101 -4.99 11.08 -9.32
N ARG A 102 -5.72 11.56 -8.31
CA ARG A 102 -5.20 12.52 -7.33
C ARG A 102 -4.05 11.92 -6.52
N ARG A 103 -4.22 10.68 -6.05
CA ARG A 103 -3.24 9.94 -5.25
C ARG A 103 -1.99 9.60 -6.06
N LEU A 104 -2.17 9.12 -7.28
CA LEU A 104 -1.04 8.81 -8.16
C LEU A 104 -0.20 10.06 -8.45
N ALA A 105 -0.84 11.19 -8.75
CA ALA A 105 -0.13 12.46 -8.94
C ALA A 105 0.66 12.91 -7.71
N MET A 106 0.16 12.63 -6.50
CA MET A 106 0.90 12.89 -5.27
C MET A 106 2.10 11.96 -5.12
N ALA A 107 1.94 10.65 -5.39
CA ALA A 107 3.03 9.68 -5.35
C ALA A 107 4.15 10.08 -6.32
N VAL A 108 3.82 10.34 -7.59
CA VAL A 108 4.78 10.76 -8.64
C VAL A 108 5.49 12.06 -8.28
N LYS A 109 4.79 13.00 -7.64
CA LYS A 109 5.41 14.26 -7.20
C LYS A 109 6.44 14.03 -6.09
N MET A 110 6.26 13.01 -5.26
CA MET A 110 7.15 12.70 -4.14
C MET A 110 8.32 11.81 -4.60
N ASP A 111 8.06 10.91 -5.54
CA ASP A 111 9.02 9.99 -6.13
C ASP A 111 8.57 9.68 -7.57
N ASP A 112 9.34 10.15 -8.55
CA ASP A 112 9.00 10.08 -9.97
C ASP A 112 9.12 8.67 -10.55
N GLU A 113 9.79 7.74 -9.85
CA GLU A 113 9.85 6.33 -10.23
C GLU A 113 8.45 5.69 -10.29
N PHE A 114 7.48 6.21 -9.52
CA PHE A 114 6.10 5.74 -9.55
C PHE A 114 5.38 6.04 -10.86
N GLU A 115 5.84 6.99 -11.68
CA GLU A 115 5.28 7.23 -13.00
C GLU A 115 5.52 6.00 -13.91
N SER A 116 6.74 5.46 -13.87
CA SER A 116 7.08 4.25 -14.60
C SER A 116 6.36 3.02 -14.04
N SER A 117 6.26 2.90 -12.72
CA SER A 117 5.57 1.79 -12.06
C SER A 117 4.08 1.74 -12.41
N ALA A 118 3.44 2.90 -12.53
CA ALA A 118 2.01 3.00 -12.84
C ALA A 118 1.66 2.55 -14.27
N TRP A 119 2.62 2.49 -15.18
CA TRP A 119 2.37 2.11 -16.57
C TRP A 119 1.99 0.64 -16.70
N ASP A 120 2.67 -0.24 -15.97
CA ASP A 120 2.46 -1.70 -16.00
C ASP A 120 1.59 -2.23 -14.85
N ASP A 121 1.24 -1.40 -13.87
CA ASP A 121 0.47 -1.84 -12.71
C ASP A 121 -0.96 -2.26 -13.12
N PRO A 122 -1.36 -3.55 -12.94
CA PRO A 122 -2.69 -4.00 -13.29
C PRO A 122 -3.79 -3.35 -12.44
N ASP A 123 -3.49 -2.90 -11.21
CA ASP A 123 -4.49 -2.26 -10.34
C ASP A 123 -4.90 -0.89 -10.87
N LEU A 124 -4.02 -0.25 -11.63
CA LEU A 124 -4.24 1.06 -12.25
C LEU A 124 -4.76 0.98 -13.69
N ALA A 125 -5.08 -0.23 -14.18
CA ALA A 125 -5.51 -0.42 -15.57
C ALA A 125 -6.73 0.43 -15.96
N ALA A 126 -7.74 0.50 -15.09
CA ALA A 126 -8.94 1.31 -15.35
C ALA A 126 -8.62 2.81 -15.45
N LEU A 127 -7.60 3.28 -14.72
CA LEU A 127 -7.16 4.67 -14.76
C LEU A 127 -6.55 5.05 -16.11
N ARG A 128 -5.79 4.13 -16.71
CA ARG A 128 -5.15 4.31 -18.02
C ARG A 128 -6.21 4.37 -19.13
N SER A 129 -7.17 3.45 -19.10
CA SER A 129 -8.27 3.43 -20.10
C SER A 129 -9.19 4.65 -20.01
N ASP A 130 -9.41 5.22 -18.81
CA ASP A 130 -10.17 6.47 -18.65
C ASP A 130 -9.43 7.70 -19.20
N GLY A 131 -8.09 7.67 -19.25
CA GLY A 131 -7.28 8.69 -19.90
C GLY A 131 -7.38 8.67 -21.43
N GLU A 132 -7.50 7.47 -22.02
CA GLU A 132 -7.63 7.29 -23.48
C GLU A 132 -8.99 7.78 -23.99
N ALA A 133 -10.08 7.55 -23.26
CA ALA A 133 -11.42 8.03 -23.62
C ALA A 133 -11.56 9.57 -23.63
N GLY A 134 -10.63 10.29 -23.00
CA GLY A 134 -10.57 11.76 -23.00
C GLY A 134 -9.84 12.36 -24.19
N ASN A 135 -9.12 11.56 -25.00
CA ASN A 135 -8.30 12.04 -26.10
C ASN A 135 -8.93 11.82 -27.49
N ASP A 136 -10.05 11.10 -27.57
CA ASP A 136 -10.80 10.82 -28.81
C ASP A 136 -11.83 11.91 -29.20
N VAL A 137 -11.84 13.06 -28.51
CA VAL A 137 -12.74 14.20 -28.84
C VAL A 137 -11.93 15.44 -29.25
N LYS A 138 -10.95 15.28 -30.14
CA LYS A 138 -10.40 16.37 -30.96
C LYS A 138 -9.82 15.84 -32.28
N GLU A 139 -10.68 15.42 -33.19
CA GLU A 139 -10.46 15.56 -34.64
C GLU A 139 -11.73 15.17 -35.39
N SER A 140 -12.58 16.17 -35.66
CA SER A 140 -13.55 16.22 -36.77
C SER A 140 -14.03 17.66 -36.94
#